data_AF-Q0UGU6-F1
#
_entry.id   AF-Q0UGU6-F1
#
_cell.length_a   1.000
_cell.length_b   1.000
_cell.length_c   1.000
_cell.angle_alpha   90.00
_cell.angle_beta   90.00
_cell.angle_gamma   90.00
#
_symmetry.space_group_name_H-M   'P 1'
#
loop_
_entity.id
_entity.type
_entity.pdbx_description
1 polymer ?
#
loop_
_entity_poly.entity_id
_entity_poly.type
_entity_poly.pdbx_seq_one_letter_code
_entity_poly.pdbx_strand_id
1 'polypeptide(L)'
;MVQEAFTCGEVTTQATLELFTSLGEPDNCGSVPRYFNVYGPTETTIGASGTLINYLGDSVSQEISAGKPLAGYLVYVVDDNLQPVPVGVQGEIVIGGAGVGGGYLKNPALSSQVFIPNIRAPQSHRARGWNMMHRTGDVGRWRKDGNLLVEGRKSGDTQIKLRGLRIDLAEVENSMLKESQAMLEQVVVSVRYPTQPRAQSGGAFLVAHSKFQPNVLASRGEQQTFLNKALAWLSLLRYMRPAAAFPVEHFPMLVSGKPDCKAVAKLPLEQEGLSSVGNTQTVSDSELLTKTEERLKRLWVACTSREISKQYTIDSGTDFFHVGKIDPSDKTHSGSGINIDWSAETDVPNAIQKSLLSAKAVDFMTTRTIILTGATGFLGQAYLKALLSDSKVTAVHCVAVRLGSAGTKRLLSQPDSLLHHSKVEIHAGDLAEPRLKLAEETITRIFGIADCIIHNGADTSHMKSCTSIRKTNYESTQELIKMCLGKNF
;
A
#
# COMPACT_ATOMS: atom_id res chain seq x y z
N MET A 1 3.39 13.33 18.78
CA MET A 1 2.82 12.26 19.61
C MET A 1 1.71 11.57 18.83
N VAL A 2 1.84 10.26 18.60
CA VAL A 2 0.76 9.44 18.02
C VAL A 2 -0.21 9.12 19.14
N GLN A 3 -1.45 9.60 19.06
CA GLN A 3 -2.48 9.30 20.06
C GLN A 3 -3.24 8.02 19.74
N GLU A 4 -3.37 7.69 18.45
CA GLU A 4 -4.12 6.55 17.95
C GLU A 4 -3.40 5.94 16.75
N ALA A 5 -3.33 4.61 16.74
CA ALA A 5 -2.81 3.82 15.65
C ALA A 5 -3.90 2.85 15.19
N PHE A 6 -4.06 2.72 13.88
CA PHE A 6 -5.01 1.79 13.27
C PHE A 6 -4.23 0.79 12.42
N THR A 7 -4.57 -0.48 12.54
CA THR A 7 -4.12 -1.53 11.65
C THR A 7 -5.31 -2.14 10.93
N CYS A 8 -5.09 -2.51 9.67
CA CYS A 8 -6.06 -3.16 8.83
C CYS A 8 -5.35 -3.89 7.69
N GLY A 9 -6.11 -4.60 6.87
CA GLY A 9 -5.54 -5.31 5.73
C GLY A 9 -5.09 -6.70 6.14
N GLU A 10 -4.14 -6.87 7.05
CA GLU A 10 -3.67 -8.20 7.45
C GLU A 10 -4.14 -8.61 8.85
N VAL A 11 -4.01 -9.91 9.15
CA VAL A 11 -4.21 -10.41 10.51
C VAL A 11 -3.17 -9.73 11.40
N THR A 12 -3.63 -8.99 12.40
CA THR A 12 -2.74 -8.45 13.42
C THR A 12 -2.18 -9.62 14.20
N THR A 13 -0.85 -9.70 14.31
CA THR A 13 -0.16 -10.79 15.00
C THR A 13 0.39 -10.33 16.35
N GLN A 14 0.68 -11.28 17.23
CA GLN A 14 1.37 -11.01 18.49
C GLN A 14 2.69 -10.28 18.26
N ALA A 15 3.48 -10.71 17.27
CA ALA A 15 4.74 -10.08 16.91
C ALA A 15 4.57 -8.60 16.50
N THR A 16 3.47 -8.28 15.79
CA THR A 16 3.13 -6.89 15.43
C THR A 16 2.85 -6.05 16.67
N LEU A 17 2.15 -6.61 17.66
CA LEU A 17 1.83 -5.92 18.92
C LEU A 17 3.07 -5.76 19.81
N GLU A 18 3.94 -6.77 19.88
CA GLU A 18 5.22 -6.68 20.61
C GLU A 18 6.12 -5.60 20.01
N LEU A 19 6.22 -5.53 18.68
CA LEU A 19 6.94 -4.46 18.00
C LEU A 19 6.33 -3.09 18.31
N PHE A 20 5.01 -2.96 18.21
CA PHE A 20 4.32 -1.70 18.54
C PHE A 20 4.55 -1.28 19.99
N THR A 21 4.55 -2.24 20.92
CA THR A 21 4.86 -2.03 22.34
C THR A 21 6.29 -1.53 22.51
N SER A 22 7.27 -2.12 21.82
CA SER A 22 8.67 -1.72 21.89
C SER A 22 8.96 -0.32 21.35
N LEU A 23 8.10 0.20 20.47
CA LEU A 23 8.20 1.56 19.93
C LEU A 23 7.61 2.61 20.88
N GLY A 24 6.80 2.19 21.84
CA GLY A 24 6.18 3.05 22.84
C GLY A 24 6.96 3.04 24.15
N GLU A 25 8.14 3.68 24.19
CA GLU A 25 8.59 4.20 25.49
C GLU A 25 7.59 5.28 25.93
N PRO A 26 7.10 5.26 27.18
CA PRO A 26 6.19 6.29 27.64
C PRO A 26 6.89 7.64 27.54
N ASP A 27 6.39 8.52 26.66
CA ASP A 27 6.81 9.91 26.62
C ASP A 27 6.74 10.50 28.05
N ASN A 28 7.54 11.54 28.34
CA ASN A 28 7.56 12.26 29.64
C ASN A 28 6.18 12.78 30.13
N CYS A 29 5.11 12.57 29.37
CA CYS A 29 3.71 12.92 29.64
C CYS A 29 2.82 11.72 30.03
N GLY A 30 3.32 10.46 29.99
CA GLY A 30 2.62 9.27 30.51
C GLY A 30 1.45 8.73 29.67
N SER A 31 1.19 9.22 28.46
CA SER A 31 0.12 8.73 27.58
C SER A 31 0.62 7.72 26.55
N VAL A 32 0.08 6.50 26.59
CA VAL A 32 0.35 5.44 25.59
C VAL A 32 -0.63 5.54 24.41
N PRO A 33 -0.18 5.32 23.15
CA PRO A 33 -1.08 5.36 21.99
C PRO A 33 -2.19 4.32 22.07
N ARG A 34 -3.40 4.63 21.61
CA ARG A 34 -4.46 3.61 21.46
C ARG A 34 -4.23 2.82 20.17
N TYR A 35 -4.33 1.50 20.22
CA TYR A 35 -4.14 0.65 19.03
C TYR A 35 -5.44 -0.03 18.61
N PHE A 36 -5.93 0.26 17.41
CA PHE A 36 -7.18 -0.28 16.88
C PHE A 36 -6.91 -1.29 15.78
N ASN A 37 -7.55 -2.46 15.87
CA ASN A 37 -7.60 -3.42 14.76
C ASN A 37 -8.92 -3.25 14.02
N VAL A 38 -8.86 -3.09 12.70
CA VAL A 38 -10.02 -2.86 11.83
C VAL A 38 -10.01 -3.88 10.70
N TYR A 39 -11.20 -4.42 10.40
CA TYR A 39 -11.39 -5.38 9.33
C TYR A 39 -12.45 -4.89 8.35
N GLY A 40 -12.13 -4.97 7.07
CA GLY A 40 -13.05 -4.73 5.97
C GLY A 40 -12.36 -4.94 4.63
N PRO A 41 -13.01 -5.57 3.64
CA PRO A 41 -12.56 -5.53 2.26
C PRO A 41 -12.86 -4.17 1.61
N THR A 42 -12.24 -3.89 0.46
CA THR A 42 -12.46 -2.67 -0.33
C THR A 42 -13.94 -2.50 -0.71
N GLU A 43 -14.60 -3.62 -1.00
CA GLU A 43 -16.01 -3.73 -1.39
C GLU A 43 -16.98 -3.29 -0.29
N THR A 44 -16.51 -3.12 0.95
CA THR A 44 -17.30 -2.65 2.09
C THR A 44 -16.75 -1.36 2.68
N THR A 45 -16.08 -0.52 1.88
CA THR A 45 -15.60 0.82 2.26
C THR A 45 -14.66 0.81 3.47
N ILE A 46 -13.43 0.34 3.25
CA ILE A 46 -12.27 0.38 4.17
C ILE A 46 -12.41 -0.54 5.38
N GLY A 47 -13.43 -0.36 6.21
CA GLY A 47 -13.62 -1.07 7.47
C GLY A 47 -15.09 -1.29 7.77
N ALA A 48 -15.43 -2.53 8.14
CA ALA A 48 -16.78 -2.95 8.50
C ALA A 48 -16.88 -3.37 9.98
N SER A 49 -15.78 -3.78 10.60
CA SER A 49 -15.69 -4.05 12.03
C SER A 49 -14.37 -3.55 12.61
N GLY A 50 -14.35 -3.30 13.93
CA GLY A 50 -13.10 -2.96 14.61
C GLY A 50 -13.18 -3.06 16.13
N THR A 51 -12.02 -3.06 16.76
CA THR A 51 -11.87 -3.07 18.22
C THR A 51 -10.62 -2.31 18.64
N LEU A 52 -10.68 -1.73 19.85
CA LEU A 52 -9.48 -1.31 20.57
C LEU A 52 -8.76 -2.57 21.08
N ILE A 53 -7.45 -2.64 20.84
CA ILE A 53 -6.58 -3.71 21.33
C ILE A 53 -5.91 -3.23 22.61
N ASN A 54 -6.07 -4.01 23.68
CA ASN A 54 -5.28 -3.83 24.89
C ASN A 54 -3.93 -4.54 24.73
N TYR A 55 -2.98 -3.90 24.07
CA TYR A 55 -1.66 -4.48 23.79
C TYR A 55 -0.68 -4.39 24.98
N LEU A 56 -1.03 -3.65 26.04
CA LEU A 56 -0.23 -3.47 27.25
C LEU A 56 -0.67 -4.38 28.42
N GLY A 57 -1.74 -5.16 28.23
CA GLY A 57 -2.24 -6.07 29.26
C GLY A 57 -1.50 -7.43 29.28
N ASP A 58 -1.52 -8.09 30.44
CA ASP A 58 -0.87 -9.39 30.69
C ASP A 58 -1.40 -10.56 29.83
N SER A 59 -2.51 -10.36 29.12
CA SER A 59 -3.19 -11.39 28.33
C SER A 59 -3.48 -10.90 26.92
N VAL A 60 -2.45 -10.74 26.09
CA VAL A 60 -2.67 -10.64 24.65
C VAL A 60 -3.03 -12.04 24.15
N SER A 61 -4.33 -12.29 23.93
CA SER A 61 -4.81 -13.59 23.47
C SER A 61 -4.21 -13.93 22.10
N GLN A 62 -3.86 -15.20 21.87
CA GLN A 62 -3.38 -15.68 20.56
C GLN A 62 -4.36 -15.37 19.40
N GLU A 63 -5.64 -15.17 19.70
CA GLU A 63 -6.69 -14.85 18.73
C GLU A 63 -7.05 -13.36 18.78
N ILE A 64 -6.28 -12.53 18.07
CA ILE A 64 -6.53 -11.09 17.98
C ILE A 64 -7.81 -10.84 17.17
N SER A 65 -8.78 -10.19 17.81
CA SER A 65 -10.10 -10.00 17.23
C SER A 65 -10.17 -8.87 16.22
N ALA A 66 -11.03 -9.05 15.20
CA ALA A 66 -11.50 -8.03 14.26
C ALA A 66 -12.64 -7.16 14.82
N GLY A 67 -13.04 -7.39 16.07
CA GLY A 67 -13.97 -6.57 16.84
C GLY A 67 -15.44 -6.74 16.47
N LYS A 68 -16.20 -5.66 16.67
CA LYS A 68 -17.65 -5.61 16.44
C LYS A 68 -17.98 -4.80 15.20
N PRO A 69 -19.16 -5.01 14.57
CA PRO A 69 -19.58 -4.24 13.42
C PRO A 69 -19.58 -2.74 13.73
N LEU A 70 -19.07 -1.94 12.80
CA LEU A 70 -19.15 -0.48 12.88
C LEU A 70 -20.60 -0.01 12.66
N ALA A 71 -20.91 1.21 13.09
CA ALA A 71 -22.24 1.77 12.94
C ALA A 71 -22.72 1.75 11.48
N GLY A 72 -23.92 1.21 11.25
CA GLY A 72 -24.51 1.09 9.91
C GLY A 72 -24.03 -0.14 9.10
N TYR A 73 -23.13 -0.96 9.64
CA TYR A 73 -22.75 -2.25 9.07
C TYR A 73 -23.50 -3.41 9.74
N LEU A 74 -23.72 -4.45 8.96
CA LEU A 74 -24.23 -5.74 9.41
C LEU A 74 -23.20 -6.80 9.01
N VAL A 75 -22.61 -7.50 9.98
CA VAL A 75 -21.67 -8.58 9.69
C VAL A 75 -22.30 -9.90 10.12
N TYR A 76 -22.31 -10.87 9.22
CA TYR A 76 -22.81 -12.21 9.45
C TYR A 76 -21.71 -13.22 9.21
N VAL A 77 -21.76 -14.34 9.94
CA VAL A 77 -21.00 -15.55 9.63
C VAL A 77 -22.02 -16.58 9.18
N VAL A 78 -21.90 -17.10 7.97
CA VAL A 78 -22.93 -17.92 7.32
C VAL A 78 -22.40 -19.26 6.80
N ASP A 79 -23.30 -20.22 6.66
CA ASP A 79 -23.06 -21.48 5.98
C ASP A 79 -23.16 -21.35 4.44
N ASP A 80 -23.03 -22.46 3.72
CA ASP A 80 -23.10 -22.51 2.26
C ASP A 80 -24.49 -22.12 1.70
N ASN A 81 -25.54 -22.18 2.53
CA ASN A 81 -26.90 -21.76 2.20
C ASN A 81 -27.18 -20.30 2.61
N LEU A 82 -26.13 -19.54 2.95
CA LEU A 82 -26.20 -18.16 3.44
C LEU A 82 -27.05 -17.99 4.71
N GLN A 83 -27.15 -19.05 5.53
CA GLN A 83 -27.81 -18.99 6.82
C GLN A 83 -26.80 -18.68 7.91
N PRO A 84 -27.08 -17.72 8.83
CA PRO A 84 -26.20 -17.44 9.94
C PRO A 84 -25.92 -18.68 10.79
N VAL A 85 -24.65 -18.95 11.07
CA VAL A 85 -24.23 -20.07 11.92
C VAL A 85 -24.24 -19.67 13.40
N PRO A 86 -24.33 -20.63 14.34
CA PRO A 86 -24.24 -20.35 15.77
C PRO A 86 -22.89 -19.74 16.19
N VAL A 87 -22.89 -19.05 17.33
CA VAL A 87 -21.66 -18.52 17.95
C VAL A 87 -20.64 -19.64 18.18
N GLY A 88 -19.39 -19.41 17.79
CA GLY A 88 -18.27 -20.35 17.87
C GLY A 88 -18.11 -21.26 16.65
N VAL A 89 -19.08 -21.31 15.74
CA VAL A 89 -19.01 -22.10 14.50
C VAL A 89 -18.37 -21.27 13.38
N GLN A 90 -17.47 -21.90 12.63
CA GLN A 90 -16.84 -21.28 11.46
C GLN A 90 -17.81 -21.20 10.29
N GLY A 91 -17.72 -20.10 9.53
CA GLY A 91 -18.47 -19.91 8.30
C GLY A 91 -17.88 -18.77 7.46
N GLU A 92 -18.51 -18.49 6.33
CA GLU A 92 -18.17 -17.35 5.48
C GLU A 92 -18.57 -16.04 6.16
N ILE A 93 -17.69 -15.05 6.14
CA ILE A 93 -18.02 -13.70 6.55
C ILE A 93 -18.76 -13.00 5.39
N VAL A 94 -19.95 -12.48 5.65
CA VAL A 94 -20.70 -11.65 4.69
C VAL A 94 -21.10 -10.33 5.34
N ILE A 95 -21.01 -9.24 4.59
CA ILE A 95 -21.10 -7.88 5.14
C ILE A 95 -22.19 -7.10 4.39
N GLY A 96 -23.21 -6.67 5.11
CA GLY A 96 -24.27 -5.78 4.65
C GLY A 96 -24.16 -4.37 5.23
N GLY A 97 -25.04 -3.48 4.77
CA GLY A 97 -25.23 -2.16 5.36
C GLY A 97 -24.69 -1.01 4.50
N ALA A 98 -24.49 0.14 5.15
CA ALA A 98 -24.27 1.42 4.48
C ALA A 98 -22.98 1.49 3.64
N GLY A 99 -21.94 0.75 4.04
CA GLY A 99 -20.65 0.77 3.35
C GLY A 99 -20.50 -0.24 2.22
N VAL A 100 -21.52 -1.01 1.89
CA VAL A 100 -21.46 -1.97 0.77
C VAL A 100 -21.41 -1.19 -0.56
N GLY A 101 -20.38 -1.45 -1.35
CA GLY A 101 -20.20 -0.82 -2.66
C GLY A 101 -21.28 -1.21 -3.68
N GLY A 102 -21.41 -0.42 -4.74
CA GLY A 102 -22.40 -0.65 -5.80
C GLY A 102 -22.07 -1.78 -6.80
N GLY A 103 -20.93 -2.47 -6.63
CA GLY A 103 -20.43 -3.50 -7.54
C GLY A 103 -19.07 -3.15 -8.17
N TYR A 104 -18.58 -4.07 -9.00
CA TYR A 104 -17.35 -3.89 -9.77
C TYR A 104 -17.62 -3.12 -11.07
N LEU A 105 -16.80 -2.11 -11.35
CA LEU A 105 -16.91 -1.27 -12.53
C LEU A 105 -16.83 -2.12 -13.81
N LYS A 106 -17.86 -2.03 -14.67
CA LYS A 106 -17.97 -2.75 -15.96
C LYS A 106 -17.88 -4.29 -15.84
N ASN A 107 -18.13 -4.86 -14.68
CA ASN A 107 -18.16 -6.31 -14.49
C ASN A 107 -19.44 -6.76 -13.75
N PRO A 108 -20.61 -6.69 -14.42
CA PRO A 108 -21.89 -7.05 -13.81
C PRO A 108 -21.96 -8.53 -13.45
N ALA A 109 -21.31 -9.41 -14.22
CA ALA A 109 -21.25 -10.84 -13.96
C ALA A 109 -20.63 -11.13 -12.59
N LEU A 110 -19.41 -10.64 -12.34
CA LEU A 110 -18.75 -10.80 -11.05
C LEU A 110 -19.49 -10.06 -9.93
N SER A 111 -20.03 -8.86 -10.23
CA SER A 111 -20.79 -8.08 -9.26
C SER A 111 -21.99 -8.87 -8.72
N SER A 112 -22.77 -9.50 -9.59
CA SER A 112 -23.94 -10.29 -9.20
C SER A 112 -23.60 -11.56 -8.39
N GLN A 113 -22.38 -12.08 -8.51
CA GLN A 113 -21.93 -13.26 -7.78
C GLN A 113 -21.57 -12.96 -6.32
N VAL A 114 -21.02 -11.77 -6.05
CA VAL A 114 -20.52 -11.42 -4.71
C VAL A 114 -21.31 -10.31 -4.01
N PHE A 115 -22.07 -9.48 -4.73
CA PHE A 115 -23.00 -8.50 -4.16
C PHE A 115 -24.42 -9.03 -4.29
N ILE A 116 -24.97 -9.53 -3.20
CA ILE A 116 -26.24 -10.27 -3.17
C ILE A 116 -27.28 -9.58 -2.27
N PRO A 117 -28.58 -9.80 -2.49
CA PRO A 117 -29.62 -9.23 -1.64
C PRO A 117 -29.50 -9.69 -0.18
N ASN A 118 -29.56 -8.73 0.75
CA ASN A 118 -29.63 -8.98 2.19
C ASN A 118 -31.09 -9.02 2.65
N ILE A 119 -31.70 -10.21 2.60
CA ILE A 119 -33.08 -10.43 3.07
C ILE A 119 -33.25 -10.20 4.59
N ARG A 120 -32.15 -10.23 5.34
CA ARG A 120 -32.11 -10.07 6.80
C ARG A 120 -31.87 -8.62 7.23
N ALA A 121 -31.72 -7.69 6.30
CA ALA A 121 -31.54 -6.27 6.61
C ALA A 121 -32.75 -5.75 7.40
N PRO A 122 -32.56 -5.07 8.55
CA PRO A 122 -33.67 -4.53 9.32
C PRO A 122 -34.37 -3.42 8.54
N GLN A 123 -35.64 -3.15 8.87
CA GLN A 123 -36.46 -2.18 8.14
C GLN A 123 -35.81 -0.80 8.02
N SER A 124 -35.08 -0.38 9.06
CA SER A 124 -34.33 0.89 9.08
C SER A 124 -33.21 0.95 8.03
N HIS A 125 -32.57 -0.17 7.70
CA HIS A 125 -31.57 -0.26 6.64
C HIS A 125 -32.26 -0.32 5.28
N ARG A 126 -33.34 -1.10 5.18
CA ARG A 126 -34.09 -1.24 3.92
C ARG A 126 -34.70 0.07 3.43
N ALA A 127 -35.25 0.86 4.35
CA ALA A 127 -35.77 2.19 4.08
C ALA A 127 -34.70 3.17 3.55
N ARG A 128 -33.42 2.91 3.81
CA ARG A 128 -32.28 3.69 3.31
C ARG A 128 -31.66 3.11 2.03
N GLY A 129 -32.23 2.03 1.49
CA GLY A 129 -31.69 1.33 0.32
C GLY A 129 -30.51 0.41 0.62
N TRP A 130 -30.16 0.19 1.89
CA TRP A 130 -29.04 -0.68 2.30
C TRP A 130 -29.46 -2.15 2.31
N ASN A 131 -29.84 -2.64 1.13
CA ASN A 131 -30.47 -3.94 0.90
C ASN A 131 -29.51 -5.01 0.37
N MET A 132 -28.23 -4.68 0.23
CA MET A 132 -27.22 -5.58 -0.33
C MET A 132 -26.25 -6.05 0.75
N MET A 133 -25.64 -7.21 0.53
CA MET A 133 -24.49 -7.70 1.26
C MET A 133 -23.41 -8.22 0.31
N HIS A 134 -22.16 -8.10 0.73
CA HIS A 134 -20.99 -8.57 0.01
C HIS A 134 -20.47 -9.88 0.62
N ARG A 135 -20.23 -10.88 -0.23
CA ARG A 135 -19.54 -12.13 0.12
C ARG A 135 -18.03 -11.90 0.10
N THR A 136 -17.37 -11.92 1.26
CA THR A 136 -15.96 -11.50 1.35
C THR A 136 -14.98 -12.57 0.87
N GLY A 137 -15.39 -13.85 0.87
CA GLY A 137 -14.49 -14.99 0.69
C GLY A 137 -13.64 -15.30 1.93
N ASP A 138 -13.70 -14.48 2.97
CA ASP A 138 -13.02 -14.74 4.25
C ASP A 138 -13.85 -15.71 5.12
N VAL A 139 -13.15 -16.53 5.89
CA VAL A 139 -13.73 -17.45 6.87
C VAL A 139 -13.47 -16.90 8.27
N GLY A 140 -14.47 -17.00 9.13
CA GLY A 140 -14.35 -16.58 10.52
C GLY A 140 -15.47 -17.13 11.39
N ARG A 141 -15.50 -16.64 12.64
CA ARG A 141 -16.52 -17.03 13.63
C ARG A 141 -16.78 -15.93 14.64
N TRP A 142 -17.99 -15.91 15.19
CA TRP A 142 -18.31 -15.09 16.35
C TRP A 142 -17.83 -15.76 17.64
N ARG A 143 -17.19 -15.00 18.51
CA ARG A 143 -16.89 -15.41 19.88
C ARG A 143 -18.10 -15.16 20.80
N LYS A 144 -18.10 -15.83 21.96
CA LYS A 144 -19.15 -15.67 22.99
C LYS A 144 -19.26 -14.24 23.55
N ASP A 145 -18.19 -13.46 23.48
CA ASP A 145 -18.14 -12.05 23.88
C ASP A 145 -18.66 -11.09 22.78
N GLY A 146 -19.13 -11.63 21.65
CA GLY A 146 -19.67 -10.88 20.52
C GLY A 146 -18.61 -10.26 19.62
N ASN A 147 -17.36 -10.70 19.71
CA ASN A 147 -16.28 -10.25 18.84
C ASN A 147 -16.05 -11.20 17.66
N LEU A 148 -15.71 -10.64 16.51
CA LEU A 148 -15.41 -11.39 15.28
C LEU A 148 -13.96 -11.88 15.30
N LEU A 149 -13.75 -13.13 14.90
CA LEU A 149 -12.45 -13.66 14.51
C LEU A 149 -12.43 -13.89 13.00
N VAL A 150 -11.34 -13.47 12.35
CA VAL A 150 -11.08 -13.72 10.93
C VAL A 150 -9.94 -14.74 10.88
N GLU A 151 -10.23 -15.93 10.35
CA GLU A 151 -9.37 -17.11 10.48
C GLU A 151 -8.73 -17.52 9.16
N GLY A 152 -9.08 -16.85 8.06
CA GLY A 152 -8.44 -17.03 6.76
C GLY A 152 -9.40 -16.78 5.60
N ARG A 153 -9.09 -17.41 4.46
CA ARG A 153 -9.91 -17.41 3.24
C ARG A 153 -10.54 -18.79 3.05
N LYS A 154 -11.63 -18.84 2.28
CA LYS A 154 -12.22 -20.11 1.84
C LYS A 154 -11.20 -20.98 1.11
N SER A 155 -11.32 -22.29 1.30
CA SER A 155 -10.49 -23.25 0.57
C SER A 155 -10.78 -23.16 -0.93
N GLY A 156 -9.72 -23.02 -1.74
CA GLY A 156 -9.83 -22.87 -3.19
C GLY A 156 -9.94 -21.42 -3.68
N ASP A 157 -10.01 -20.43 -2.78
CA ASP A 157 -9.80 -19.02 -3.13
C ASP A 157 -8.31 -18.78 -3.44
N THR A 158 -8.03 -18.17 -4.58
CA THR A 158 -6.67 -17.85 -5.06
C THR A 158 -6.17 -16.50 -4.55
N GLN A 159 -7.02 -15.73 -3.89
CA GLN A 159 -6.65 -14.42 -3.40
C GLN A 159 -5.92 -14.52 -2.06
N ILE A 160 -4.84 -13.77 -1.92
CA ILE A 160 -4.03 -13.66 -0.70
C ILE A 160 -3.88 -12.20 -0.28
N LYS A 161 -3.35 -12.00 0.93
CA LYS A 161 -2.77 -10.71 1.32
C LYS A 161 -1.29 -10.93 1.61
N LEU A 162 -0.46 -10.17 0.91
CA LEU A 162 0.99 -10.21 1.06
C LEU A 162 1.48 -8.79 1.30
N ARG A 163 1.92 -8.51 2.52
CA ARG A 163 2.41 -7.20 2.97
C ARG A 163 1.32 -6.12 2.84
N GLY A 164 0.08 -6.47 3.17
CA GLY A 164 -1.09 -5.60 3.09
C GLY A 164 -1.68 -5.45 1.69
N LEU A 165 -1.06 -6.03 0.67
CA LEU A 165 -1.51 -5.95 -0.72
C LEU A 165 -2.36 -7.17 -1.06
N ARG A 166 -3.56 -6.94 -1.61
CA ARG A 166 -4.42 -8.00 -2.14
C ARG A 166 -3.85 -8.46 -3.48
N ILE A 167 -3.54 -9.74 -3.58
CA ILE A 167 -3.02 -10.36 -4.82
C ILE A 167 -3.93 -11.53 -5.14
N ASP A 168 -4.39 -11.63 -6.38
CA ASP A 168 -5.03 -12.83 -6.90
C ASP A 168 -3.97 -13.70 -7.58
N LEU A 169 -3.67 -14.88 -7.01
CA LEU A 169 -2.66 -15.77 -7.57
C LEU A 169 -3.05 -16.26 -8.97
N ALA A 170 -4.35 -16.42 -9.25
CA ALA A 170 -4.83 -16.80 -10.58
C ALA A 170 -4.57 -15.72 -11.62
N GLU A 171 -4.59 -14.44 -11.24
CA GLU A 171 -4.24 -13.34 -12.15
C GLU A 171 -2.76 -13.43 -12.55
N VAL A 172 -1.89 -13.78 -11.60
CA VAL A 172 -0.46 -14.00 -11.86
C VAL A 172 -0.25 -15.20 -12.78
N GLU A 173 -0.87 -16.34 -12.46
CA GLU A 173 -0.82 -17.58 -13.26
C GLU A 173 -1.29 -17.36 -14.71
N ASN A 174 -2.45 -16.71 -14.89
CA ASN A 174 -3.01 -16.42 -16.21
C ASN A 174 -2.13 -15.46 -17.01
N SER A 175 -1.53 -14.48 -16.35
CA SER A 175 -0.60 -13.55 -17.00
C SER A 175 0.66 -14.26 -17.48
N MET A 176 1.23 -15.15 -16.66
CA MET A 176 2.37 -16.00 -17.07
C MET A 176 2.01 -16.92 -18.24
N LEU A 177 0.85 -17.58 -18.21
CA LEU A 177 0.38 -18.42 -19.30
C LEU A 177 0.22 -17.62 -20.60
N LYS A 178 -0.45 -16.46 -20.53
CA LYS A 178 -0.69 -15.59 -21.69
C LYS A 178 0.60 -15.08 -22.31
N GLU A 179 1.53 -14.59 -21.49
CA GLU A 179 2.78 -14.01 -21.97
C GLU A 179 3.79 -15.06 -22.42
N SER A 180 3.63 -16.32 -21.99
CA SER A 180 4.48 -17.42 -22.43
C SER A 180 4.32 -17.80 -23.91
N GLN A 181 3.36 -17.20 -24.63
CA GLN A 181 3.08 -17.51 -26.04
C GLN A 181 2.89 -19.02 -26.29
N ALA A 182 2.12 -19.67 -25.42
CA ALA A 182 1.84 -21.12 -25.44
C ALA A 182 3.03 -22.04 -25.15
N MET A 183 4.14 -21.53 -24.59
CA MET A 183 5.22 -22.40 -24.11
C MET A 183 4.89 -23.13 -22.81
N LEU A 184 4.07 -22.52 -21.94
CA LEU A 184 3.66 -23.10 -20.66
C LEU A 184 2.31 -23.82 -20.80
N GLU A 185 2.24 -25.04 -20.29
CA GLU A 185 1.00 -25.83 -20.18
C GLU A 185 0.21 -25.41 -18.94
N GLN A 186 0.90 -25.23 -17.82
CA GLN A 186 0.28 -24.95 -16.54
C GLN A 186 1.24 -24.18 -15.62
N VAL A 187 0.70 -23.24 -14.85
CA VAL A 187 1.44 -22.47 -13.85
C VAL A 187 0.69 -22.53 -12.53
N VAL A 188 1.41 -22.72 -11.43
CA VAL A 188 0.87 -22.61 -10.07
C VAL A 188 1.74 -21.64 -9.28
N VAL A 189 1.14 -20.57 -8.78
CA VAL A 189 1.82 -19.57 -7.95
C VAL A 189 1.48 -19.84 -6.49
N SER A 190 2.48 -19.73 -5.63
CA SER A 190 2.35 -20.00 -4.19
C SER A 190 3.15 -19.01 -3.36
N VAL A 191 2.74 -18.82 -2.11
CA VAL A 191 3.49 -18.01 -1.13
C VAL A 191 4.48 -18.91 -0.41
N ARG A 192 5.75 -18.49 -0.35
CA ARG A 192 6.79 -19.06 0.51
C ARG A 192 7.00 -18.17 1.71
N TYR A 193 7.25 -18.79 2.86
CA TYR A 193 7.61 -18.13 4.11
C TYR A 193 9.04 -18.55 4.49
N PRO A 194 9.88 -17.65 5.03
CA PRO A 194 11.22 -18.01 5.48
C PRO A 194 11.16 -19.04 6.60
N THR A 195 12.13 -19.95 6.65
CA THR A 195 12.22 -21.01 7.67
C THR A 195 12.49 -20.50 9.10
N GLN A 196 12.81 -19.22 9.32
CA GLN A 196 13.08 -18.69 10.65
C GLN A 196 11.81 -18.25 11.40
N PRO A 197 11.57 -18.74 12.64
CA PRO A 197 10.35 -18.47 13.42
C PRO A 197 10.08 -16.98 13.69
N ARG A 198 11.12 -16.15 13.84
CA ARG A 198 11.00 -14.70 14.12
C ARG A 198 10.81 -13.80 12.90
N ALA A 199 10.98 -14.34 11.68
CA ALA A 199 10.92 -13.57 10.43
C ALA A 199 9.58 -13.73 9.67
N GLN A 200 8.62 -14.45 10.24
CA GLN A 200 7.37 -14.82 9.57
C GLN A 200 6.52 -13.60 9.15
N SER A 201 6.63 -12.46 9.85
CA SER A 201 5.79 -11.28 9.60
C SER A 201 6.30 -10.34 8.50
N GLY A 202 7.31 -10.73 7.70
CA GLY A 202 7.82 -9.84 6.64
C GLY A 202 8.59 -10.48 5.48
N GLY A 203 9.03 -11.74 5.62
CA GLY A 203 9.84 -12.39 4.61
C GLY A 203 9.08 -13.22 3.57
N ALA A 204 7.75 -13.19 3.56
CA ALA A 204 6.98 -13.98 2.60
C ALA A 204 7.15 -13.45 1.16
N PHE A 205 7.17 -14.35 0.18
CA PHE A 205 7.36 -14.04 -1.25
C PHE A 205 6.61 -15.00 -2.16
N LEU A 206 6.36 -14.58 -3.39
CA LEU A 206 5.69 -15.39 -4.41
C LEU A 206 6.69 -16.25 -5.17
N VAL A 207 6.35 -17.52 -5.40
CA VAL A 207 7.09 -18.44 -6.28
C VAL A 207 6.13 -19.08 -7.27
N ALA A 208 6.50 -19.07 -8.55
CA ALA A 208 5.81 -19.79 -9.60
C ALA A 208 6.46 -21.15 -9.85
N HIS A 209 5.67 -22.19 -9.98
CA HIS A 209 6.11 -23.46 -10.56
C HIS A 209 5.38 -23.62 -11.89
N SER A 210 6.09 -24.00 -12.94
CA SER A 210 5.57 -23.98 -14.31
C SER A 210 5.86 -25.30 -15.02
N LYS A 211 4.83 -25.90 -15.59
CA LYS A 211 4.94 -27.05 -16.49
C LYS A 211 4.97 -26.55 -17.92
N PHE A 212 5.95 -27.00 -18.69
CA PHE A 212 6.08 -26.67 -20.11
C PHE A 212 5.25 -27.59 -20.98
N GLN A 213 4.80 -27.08 -22.12
CA GLN A 213 4.25 -27.92 -23.17
C GLN A 213 5.29 -28.96 -23.64
N PRO A 214 4.86 -30.18 -24.02
CA PRO A 214 5.77 -31.19 -24.55
C PRO A 214 6.58 -30.68 -25.75
N ASN A 215 7.87 -31.02 -25.80
CA ASN A 215 8.79 -30.73 -26.91
C ASN A 215 9.03 -29.25 -27.26
N VAL A 216 8.66 -28.30 -26.39
CA VAL A 216 8.89 -26.86 -26.65
C VAL A 216 10.32 -26.43 -26.30
N LEU A 217 10.88 -26.96 -25.21
CA LEU A 217 12.28 -26.74 -24.82
C LEU A 217 12.89 -28.08 -24.40
N ALA A 218 14.12 -28.34 -24.85
CA ALA A 218 14.75 -29.65 -24.81
C ALA A 218 15.37 -29.97 -23.45
N SER A 219 15.77 -28.95 -22.69
CA SER A 219 16.39 -29.14 -21.38
C SER A 219 15.77 -28.30 -20.27
N ARG A 220 15.91 -28.79 -19.03
CA ARG A 220 15.52 -28.05 -17.83
C ARG A 220 16.25 -26.70 -17.70
N GLY A 221 17.49 -26.61 -18.20
CA GLY A 221 18.27 -25.36 -18.21
C GLY A 221 17.69 -24.30 -19.15
N GLU A 222 17.25 -24.70 -20.34
CA GLU A 222 16.53 -23.82 -21.28
C GLU A 222 15.21 -23.33 -20.69
N GLN A 223 14.44 -24.24 -20.07
CA GLN A 223 13.20 -23.93 -19.38
C GLN A 223 13.41 -22.91 -18.25
N GLN A 224 14.43 -23.11 -17.41
CA GLN A 224 14.76 -22.17 -16.33
C GLN A 224 15.16 -20.79 -16.89
N THR A 225 15.93 -20.76 -17.98
CA THR A 225 16.35 -19.50 -18.63
C THR A 225 15.15 -18.75 -19.21
N PHE A 226 14.20 -19.47 -19.83
CA PHE A 226 12.96 -18.88 -20.31
C PHE A 226 12.14 -18.25 -19.18
N LEU A 227 11.93 -18.97 -18.08
CA LEU A 227 11.17 -18.48 -16.93
C LEU A 227 11.80 -17.22 -16.31
N ASN A 228 13.12 -17.19 -16.16
CA ASN A 228 13.84 -16.02 -15.64
C ASN A 228 13.61 -14.78 -16.51
N LYS A 229 13.64 -14.93 -17.85
CA LYS A 229 13.34 -13.84 -18.78
C LYS A 229 11.87 -13.43 -18.73
N ALA A 230 10.95 -14.39 -18.67
CA ALA A 230 9.52 -14.14 -18.62
C ALA A 230 9.15 -13.29 -17.39
N LEU A 231 9.66 -13.62 -16.20
CA LEU A 231 9.40 -12.86 -14.97
C LEU A 231 9.76 -11.37 -15.08
N ALA A 232 10.88 -11.05 -15.75
CA ALA A 232 11.33 -9.67 -15.89
C ALA A 232 10.33 -8.82 -16.68
N TRP A 233 9.64 -9.42 -17.66
CA TRP A 233 8.82 -8.70 -18.63
C TRP A 233 7.31 -8.84 -18.38
N LEU A 234 6.91 -9.59 -17.33
CA LEU A 234 5.51 -9.74 -16.92
C LEU A 234 4.78 -8.40 -16.80
N SER A 235 3.67 -8.25 -17.50
CA SER A 235 2.81 -7.06 -17.49
C SER A 235 1.91 -7.00 -16.24
N LEU A 236 2.51 -7.27 -15.08
CA LEU A 236 1.91 -7.22 -13.76
C LEU A 236 2.52 -6.09 -12.94
N LEU A 237 1.75 -5.59 -11.97
CA LEU A 237 2.29 -4.72 -10.93
C LEU A 237 3.45 -5.42 -10.22
N ARG A 238 4.50 -4.65 -9.89
CA ARG A 238 5.76 -5.19 -9.39
C ARG A 238 5.58 -6.13 -8.18
N TYR A 239 4.65 -5.84 -7.28
CA TYR A 239 4.38 -6.65 -6.08
C TYR A 239 3.67 -7.98 -6.36
N MET A 240 3.06 -8.14 -7.54
CA MET A 240 2.39 -9.37 -7.98
C MET A 240 3.33 -10.32 -8.73
N ARG A 241 4.49 -9.83 -9.17
CA ARG A 241 5.46 -10.64 -9.91
C ARG A 241 6.09 -11.67 -8.96
N PRO A 242 6.13 -12.96 -9.34
CA PRO A 242 6.86 -13.96 -8.58
C PRO A 242 8.33 -13.57 -8.45
N ALA A 243 8.89 -13.77 -7.26
CA ALA A 243 10.30 -13.57 -7.00
C ALA A 243 11.16 -14.60 -7.76
N ALA A 244 10.63 -15.82 -7.89
CA ALA A 244 11.27 -16.94 -8.56
C ALA A 244 10.26 -17.77 -9.34
N ALA A 245 10.73 -18.44 -10.39
CA ALA A 245 9.95 -19.38 -11.18
C ALA A 245 10.78 -20.63 -11.50
N PHE A 246 10.20 -21.82 -11.32
CA PHE A 246 10.90 -23.09 -11.52
C PHE A 246 10.12 -24.02 -12.46
N PRO A 247 10.80 -24.74 -13.37
CA PRO A 247 10.18 -25.76 -14.18
C PRO A 247 9.86 -27.00 -13.33
N VAL A 248 8.69 -27.58 -13.55
CA VAL A 248 8.27 -28.87 -12.98
C VAL A 248 7.82 -29.81 -14.10
N GLU A 249 8.10 -31.10 -13.94
CA GLU A 249 7.59 -32.12 -14.85
C GLU A 249 6.09 -32.35 -14.61
N HIS A 250 5.71 -32.46 -13.34
CA HIS A 250 4.34 -32.76 -12.91
C HIS A 250 4.02 -31.99 -11.63
N PHE A 251 2.77 -31.54 -11.50
CA PHE A 251 2.28 -30.98 -10.25
C PHE A 251 1.78 -32.08 -9.32
N PRO A 252 1.98 -31.96 -7.99
CA PRO A 252 1.22 -32.76 -7.04
C PRO A 252 -0.26 -32.42 -7.19
N MET A 253 -1.11 -33.44 -7.26
CA MET A 253 -2.54 -33.29 -7.53
C MET A 253 -3.38 -33.82 -6.37
N LEU A 254 -4.52 -33.17 -6.12
CA LEU A 254 -5.59 -33.71 -5.30
C LEU A 254 -6.30 -34.85 -6.04
N VAL A 255 -7.05 -35.68 -5.30
CA VAL A 255 -7.91 -36.74 -5.86
C VAL A 255 -8.90 -36.21 -6.90
N SER A 256 -9.28 -34.94 -6.79
CA SER A 256 -10.17 -34.25 -7.74
C SER A 256 -9.51 -33.91 -9.09
N GLY A 257 -8.21 -34.18 -9.27
CA GLY A 257 -7.47 -33.80 -10.48
C GLY A 257 -7.09 -32.32 -10.56
N LYS A 258 -7.21 -31.57 -9.46
CA LYS A 258 -6.69 -30.19 -9.34
C LYS A 258 -5.30 -30.19 -8.70
N PRO A 259 -4.41 -29.24 -9.00
CA PRO A 259 -3.15 -29.09 -8.28
C PRO A 259 -3.37 -28.94 -6.77
N ASP A 260 -2.57 -29.66 -5.99
CA ASP A 260 -2.50 -29.45 -4.54
C ASP A 260 -1.58 -28.25 -4.26
N CYS A 261 -2.17 -27.05 -4.20
CA CYS A 261 -1.43 -25.82 -3.95
C CYS A 261 -0.64 -25.85 -2.64
N LYS A 262 -1.07 -26.63 -1.61
CA LYS A 262 -0.33 -26.77 -0.35
C LYS A 262 0.91 -27.64 -0.52
N ALA A 263 0.82 -28.69 -1.34
CA ALA A 263 1.97 -29.51 -1.70
C ALA A 263 2.92 -28.76 -2.63
N VAL A 264 2.41 -28.02 -3.63
CA VAL A 264 3.20 -27.12 -4.48
C VAL A 264 3.94 -26.08 -3.63
N ALA A 265 3.29 -25.54 -2.59
CA ALA A 265 3.89 -24.58 -1.67
C ALA A 265 5.09 -25.14 -0.88
N LYS A 266 5.29 -26.46 -0.88
CA LYS A 266 6.37 -27.16 -0.19
C LYS A 266 7.38 -27.80 -1.15
N LEU A 267 7.16 -27.68 -2.47
CA LEU A 267 8.14 -28.18 -3.44
C LEU A 267 9.51 -27.53 -3.18
N PRO A 268 10.59 -28.31 -3.27
CA PRO A 268 11.94 -27.80 -3.09
C PRO A 268 12.20 -26.64 -4.03
N LEU A 269 12.71 -25.55 -3.48
CA LEU A 269 13.36 -24.50 -4.24
C LEU A 269 14.79 -25.02 -4.49
N GLU A 270 15.00 -25.86 -5.50
CA GLU A 270 16.30 -26.48 -5.81
C GLU A 270 17.45 -25.44 -5.85
N GLN A 271 18.68 -25.70 -5.38
CA GLN A 271 19.59 -26.80 -5.78
C GLN A 271 20.04 -27.71 -4.61
N GLU A 272 19.70 -29.01 -4.66
CA GLU A 272 20.57 -30.07 -4.16
C GLU A 272 20.97 -30.93 -5.38
N GLY A 273 22.20 -30.79 -5.86
CA GLY A 273 22.78 -31.73 -6.86
C GLY A 273 23.17 -31.20 -8.24
N LEU A 274 23.12 -29.89 -8.53
CA LEU A 274 23.64 -29.33 -9.80
C LEU A 274 25.08 -28.78 -9.69
N SER A 275 25.89 -29.39 -8.83
CA SER A 275 27.34 -29.43 -9.06
C SER A 275 27.59 -30.49 -10.14
N SER A 276 28.00 -30.03 -11.32
CA SER A 276 28.30 -30.81 -12.54
C SER A 276 27.08 -31.16 -13.42
N VAL A 277 26.86 -30.34 -14.46
CA VAL A 277 27.07 -30.69 -15.87
C VAL A 277 26.41 -29.58 -16.72
N GLY A 278 27.23 -28.84 -17.45
CA GLY A 278 26.80 -28.16 -18.68
C GLY A 278 26.32 -26.72 -18.58
N ASN A 279 27.15 -25.80 -18.07
CA ASN A 279 27.27 -24.48 -18.71
C ASN A 279 28.66 -23.86 -18.49
N THR A 280 29.67 -24.47 -19.11
CA THR A 280 30.66 -23.68 -19.85
C THR A 280 29.99 -23.11 -21.10
N GLN A 281 29.00 -22.24 -20.91
CA GLN A 281 29.04 -21.01 -21.67
C GLN A 281 29.97 -20.13 -20.86
N THR A 282 31.20 -20.02 -21.36
CA THR A 282 31.91 -18.75 -21.33
C THR A 282 30.87 -17.65 -21.45
N VAL A 283 30.58 -16.98 -20.33
CA VAL A 283 29.95 -15.68 -20.34
C VAL A 283 30.81 -14.88 -21.29
N SER A 284 30.30 -14.69 -22.51
CA SER A 284 30.89 -13.78 -23.48
C SER A 284 30.82 -12.41 -22.82
N ASP A 285 31.94 -11.95 -22.27
CA ASP A 285 32.21 -10.58 -21.83
C ASP A 285 30.97 -9.82 -21.28
N SER A 286 30.20 -10.43 -20.36
CA SER A 286 29.22 -9.64 -19.60
C SER A 286 30.05 -8.81 -18.64
N GLU A 287 30.18 -7.53 -18.98
CA GLU A 287 30.88 -6.47 -18.26
C GLU A 287 31.19 -6.86 -16.81
N LEU A 288 32.50 -6.98 -16.50
CA LEU A 288 32.98 -7.02 -15.13
C LEU A 288 32.17 -6.00 -14.31
N LEU A 289 31.44 -6.49 -13.31
CA LEU A 289 30.65 -5.63 -12.43
C LEU A 289 31.51 -4.43 -12.06
N THR A 290 30.98 -3.24 -12.28
CA THR A 290 31.67 -2.04 -11.85
C THR A 290 31.93 -2.13 -10.34
N LYS A 291 32.92 -1.40 -9.83
CA LYS A 291 33.19 -1.38 -8.38
C LYS A 291 31.94 -1.03 -7.56
N THR A 292 31.02 -0.26 -8.12
CA THR A 292 29.72 0.08 -7.52
C THR A 292 28.77 -1.12 -7.53
N GLU A 293 28.65 -1.84 -8.64
CA GLU A 293 27.81 -3.04 -8.73
C GLU A 293 28.33 -4.19 -7.88
N GLU A 294 29.64 -4.38 -7.77
CA GLU A 294 30.21 -5.35 -6.82
C GLU A 294 29.86 -5.01 -5.37
N ARG A 295 29.87 -3.71 -5.03
CA ARG A 295 29.50 -3.23 -3.69
C ARG A 295 28.00 -3.40 -3.44
N LEU A 296 27.16 -3.08 -4.42
CA LEU A 296 25.72 -3.32 -4.38
C LEU A 296 25.41 -4.81 -4.25
N LYS A 297 26.07 -5.67 -5.03
CA LYS A 297 25.95 -7.12 -4.93
C LYS A 297 26.26 -7.63 -3.51
N ARG A 298 27.33 -7.17 -2.87
CA ARG A 298 27.65 -7.54 -1.48
C ARG A 298 26.57 -7.09 -0.50
N LEU A 299 26.06 -5.86 -0.66
CA LEU A 299 24.95 -5.35 0.14
C LEU A 299 23.66 -6.14 -0.10
N TRP A 300 23.39 -6.56 -1.33
CA TRP A 300 22.22 -7.37 -1.64
C TRP A 300 22.34 -8.77 -1.05
N VAL A 301 23.49 -9.43 -1.16
CA VAL A 301 23.73 -10.74 -0.50
C VAL A 301 23.54 -10.64 1.01
N ALA A 302 23.99 -9.56 1.65
CA ALA A 302 23.80 -9.35 3.08
C ALA A 302 22.33 -9.09 3.46
N CYS A 303 21.61 -8.33 2.64
CA CYS A 303 20.22 -7.97 2.90
C CYS A 303 19.19 -9.03 2.45
N THR A 304 19.55 -10.00 1.62
CA THR A 304 18.64 -11.01 1.08
C THR A 304 18.62 -12.25 1.98
N SER A 305 17.47 -12.94 2.08
CA SER A 305 17.38 -14.14 2.92
C SER A 305 18.44 -15.17 2.47
N ARG A 306 19.10 -15.84 3.42
CA ARG A 306 20.14 -16.85 3.12
C ARG A 306 19.64 -17.99 2.23
N GLU A 307 18.33 -18.21 2.14
CA GLU A 307 17.73 -19.21 1.25
C GLU A 307 17.73 -18.72 -0.20
N ILE A 308 17.35 -17.47 -0.45
CA ILE A 308 17.28 -16.91 -1.81
C ILE A 308 18.68 -16.55 -2.34
N SER A 309 19.59 -16.02 -1.50
CA SER A 309 20.97 -15.73 -1.91
C SER A 309 21.82 -16.98 -2.17
N LYS A 310 21.42 -18.14 -1.64
CA LYS A 310 22.00 -19.45 -2.01
C LYS A 310 21.46 -19.97 -3.36
N GLN A 311 20.28 -19.54 -3.76
CA GLN A 311 19.56 -20.06 -4.93
C GLN A 311 19.73 -19.18 -6.18
N TYR A 312 20.07 -17.90 -6.02
CA TYR A 312 20.23 -16.94 -7.12
C TYR A 312 21.62 -16.26 -7.13
N THR A 313 22.32 -16.36 -8.27
CA THR A 313 23.51 -15.55 -8.53
C THR A 313 23.07 -14.12 -8.81
N ILE A 314 23.43 -13.19 -7.91
CA ILE A 314 23.22 -11.76 -8.14
C ILE A 314 24.25 -11.25 -9.15
N ASP A 315 23.78 -10.73 -10.27
CA ASP A 315 24.53 -10.13 -11.38
C ASP A 315 23.96 -8.75 -11.77
N SER A 316 24.52 -8.12 -12.81
CA SER A 316 24.09 -6.78 -13.28
C SER A 316 22.67 -6.76 -13.86
N GLY A 317 22.12 -7.92 -14.24
CA GLY A 317 20.74 -8.06 -14.70
C GLY A 317 19.74 -8.40 -13.59
N THR A 318 20.21 -8.59 -12.35
CA THR A 318 19.38 -9.03 -11.23
C THR A 318 18.57 -7.85 -10.66
N ASP A 319 17.27 -8.07 -10.44
CA ASP A 319 16.39 -7.11 -9.78
C ASP A 319 16.29 -7.44 -8.28
N PHE A 320 16.67 -6.49 -7.42
CA PHE A 320 16.71 -6.62 -5.95
C PHE A 320 15.42 -7.18 -5.36
N PHE A 321 14.28 -6.80 -5.94
CA PHE A 321 12.97 -7.19 -5.42
C PHE A 321 12.57 -8.62 -5.81
N HIS A 322 13.30 -9.27 -6.72
CA HIS A 322 13.16 -10.69 -7.04
C HIS A 322 14.01 -11.60 -6.12
N VAL A 323 15.03 -11.06 -5.42
CA VAL A 323 15.94 -11.85 -4.54
C VAL A 323 15.66 -11.69 -3.04
N GLY A 324 14.68 -10.86 -2.67
CA GLY A 324 14.17 -10.70 -1.28
C GLY A 324 14.96 -9.70 -0.42
N LYS A 325 14.27 -8.91 0.41
CA LYS A 325 14.83 -7.72 1.10
C LYS A 325 15.10 -7.94 2.59
N ILE A 326 16.02 -7.09 3.08
CA ILE A 326 16.50 -6.72 4.44
C ILE A 326 15.98 -7.55 5.61
N ASP A 327 16.91 -8.23 6.28
CA ASP A 327 16.82 -8.60 7.68
C ASP A 327 16.98 -7.33 8.55
N PRO A 328 15.94 -6.85 9.24
CA PRO A 328 16.04 -5.66 10.11
C PRO A 328 16.95 -5.89 11.33
N SER A 329 17.36 -7.13 11.59
CA SER A 329 18.23 -7.50 12.71
C SER A 329 19.73 -7.47 12.36
N ASP A 330 20.10 -7.31 11.08
CA ASP A 330 21.50 -7.26 10.68
C ASP A 330 22.08 -5.85 10.92
N LYS A 331 22.71 -5.68 12.08
CA LYS A 331 23.40 -4.44 12.50
C LYS A 331 24.80 -4.29 11.90
N THR A 332 25.19 -5.11 10.93
CA THR A 332 26.52 -5.01 10.33
C THR A 332 26.52 -4.01 9.17
N HIS A 333 27.31 -2.95 9.34
CA HIS A 333 27.67 -1.93 8.33
C HIS A 333 26.84 -0.62 8.29
N SER A 334 27.01 0.16 9.36
CA SER A 334 27.22 1.61 9.23
C SER A 334 28.47 1.88 8.38
N GLY A 335 28.33 2.24 7.10
CA GLY A 335 29.49 2.71 6.34
C GLY A 335 29.41 2.65 4.82
N SER A 336 28.53 3.46 4.21
CA SER A 336 28.92 4.35 3.08
C SER A 336 27.73 5.03 2.39
N GLY A 337 27.69 6.38 2.52
CA GLY A 337 27.07 7.40 1.65
C GLY A 337 25.65 7.13 1.17
N ILE A 338 24.59 7.75 1.72
CA ILE A 338 24.38 9.16 2.05
C ILE A 338 23.89 9.24 3.50
N ASN A 339 24.57 10.00 4.35
CA ASN A 339 24.07 10.27 5.70
C ASN A 339 23.04 11.40 5.61
N ILE A 340 21.77 11.06 5.34
CA ILE A 340 20.68 12.02 5.56
C ILE A 340 20.48 12.06 7.06
N ASP A 341 20.91 13.15 7.67
CA ASP A 341 20.59 13.42 9.06
C ASP A 341 19.10 13.72 9.15
N TRP A 342 18.30 12.68 9.36
CA TRP A 342 16.84 12.80 9.45
C TRP A 342 16.40 13.70 10.61
N SER A 343 17.23 13.81 11.65
CA SER A 343 16.97 14.72 12.77
C SER A 343 17.09 16.16 12.28
N ALA A 344 18.18 16.51 11.60
CA ALA A 344 18.33 17.83 10.98
C ALA A 344 17.33 18.09 9.83
N GLU A 345 16.94 17.04 9.10
CA GLU A 345 16.03 17.12 7.95
C GLU A 345 14.58 17.34 8.36
N THR A 346 14.18 16.85 9.54
CA THR A 346 12.83 17.03 10.10
C THR A 346 12.77 18.07 11.20
N ASP A 347 13.91 18.66 11.56
CA ASP A 347 13.95 19.70 12.59
C ASP A 347 13.18 20.93 12.11
N VAL A 348 12.25 21.36 12.95
CA VAL A 348 11.51 22.61 12.73
C VAL A 348 12.33 23.71 13.37
N PRO A 349 12.84 24.71 12.62
CA PRO A 349 13.69 25.76 13.17
C PRO A 349 13.15 26.32 14.48
N ASN A 350 14.02 26.46 15.50
CA ASN A 350 13.63 26.90 16.84
C ASN A 350 12.82 28.21 16.86
N ALA A 351 13.07 29.11 15.92
CA ALA A 351 12.27 30.31 15.76
C ALA A 351 10.80 29.96 15.42
N ILE A 352 10.55 28.99 14.52
CA ILE A 352 9.22 28.52 14.09
C ILE A 352 8.51 27.85 15.28
N GLN A 353 9.20 27.00 16.03
CA GLN A 353 8.64 26.38 17.24
C GLN A 353 8.20 27.42 18.27
N LYS A 354 9.02 28.44 18.54
CA LYS A 354 8.69 29.52 19.49
C LYS A 354 7.46 30.34 19.05
N SER A 355 7.31 30.60 17.76
CA SER A 355 6.17 31.35 17.21
C SER A 355 4.88 30.52 17.17
N LEU A 356 4.97 29.21 16.91
CA LEU A 356 3.81 28.31 16.98
C LEU A 356 3.23 28.20 18.39
N LEU A 357 4.09 28.20 19.41
CA LEU A 357 3.68 28.13 20.82
C LEU A 357 3.00 29.41 21.34
N SER A 358 3.22 30.55 20.66
CA SER A 358 2.60 31.84 21.00
C SER A 358 1.39 32.20 20.12
N ALA A 359 1.09 31.38 19.10
CA ALA A 359 -0.04 31.58 18.21
C ALA A 359 -1.37 31.34 18.92
N LYS A 360 -2.32 32.27 18.78
CA LYS A 360 -3.69 32.10 19.28
C LYS A 360 -4.47 31.19 18.34
N ALA A 361 -5.26 30.27 18.90
CA ALA A 361 -6.19 29.46 18.13
C ALA A 361 -7.18 30.36 17.37
N VAL A 362 -7.33 30.13 16.07
CA VAL A 362 -8.30 30.85 15.23
C VAL A 362 -9.70 30.30 15.53
N ASP A 363 -10.66 31.20 15.75
CA ASP A 363 -12.07 30.83 15.88
C ASP A 363 -12.64 30.52 14.48
N PHE A 364 -12.97 29.25 14.23
CA PHE A 364 -13.42 28.76 12.92
C PHE A 364 -14.90 29.01 12.61
N MET A 365 -15.56 29.87 13.39
CA MET A 365 -17.00 30.17 13.30
C MET A 365 -17.38 31.23 12.24
N THR A 366 -16.41 31.93 11.63
CA THR A 366 -16.63 32.97 10.60
C THR A 366 -16.25 32.55 9.17
N THR A 367 -16.47 33.48 8.22
CA THR A 367 -16.03 33.39 6.81
C THR A 367 -14.53 33.11 6.68
N ARG A 368 -14.13 32.43 5.59
CA ARG A 368 -12.79 31.85 5.40
C ARG A 368 -12.13 32.31 4.10
N THR A 369 -10.91 32.82 4.21
CA THR A 369 -9.98 33.06 3.11
C THR A 369 -8.92 31.97 3.10
N ILE A 370 -8.83 31.23 1.99
CA ILE A 370 -7.99 30.04 1.86
C ILE A 370 -6.86 30.32 0.88
N ILE A 371 -5.63 29.94 1.22
CA ILE A 371 -4.53 29.84 0.27
C ILE A 371 -4.42 28.38 -0.17
N LEU A 372 -4.39 28.13 -1.48
CA LEU A 372 -4.29 26.79 -2.06
C LEU A 372 -3.08 26.70 -2.98
N THR A 373 -2.16 25.77 -2.72
CA THR A 373 -1.12 25.39 -3.70
C THR A 373 -1.58 24.17 -4.48
N GLY A 374 -1.03 23.97 -5.69
CA GLY A 374 -1.36 22.79 -6.50
C GLY A 374 -2.78 22.78 -7.08
N ALA A 375 -3.43 23.94 -7.17
CA ALA A 375 -4.82 24.10 -7.62
C ALA A 375 -5.09 23.51 -9.01
N THR A 376 -4.08 23.39 -9.87
CA THR A 376 -4.19 22.84 -11.24
C THR A 376 -3.99 21.32 -11.31
N GLY A 377 -3.60 20.69 -10.20
CA GLY A 377 -3.47 19.24 -10.09
C GLY A 377 -4.82 18.54 -9.88
N PHE A 378 -4.85 17.22 -10.07
CA PHE A 378 -6.08 16.42 -9.93
C PHE A 378 -6.76 16.61 -8.56
N LEU A 379 -6.00 16.44 -7.47
CA LEU A 379 -6.51 16.62 -6.11
C LEU A 379 -6.80 18.11 -5.80
N GLY A 380 -6.01 19.03 -6.35
CA GLY A 380 -6.24 20.46 -6.19
C GLY A 380 -7.55 20.94 -6.79
N GLN A 381 -7.95 20.39 -7.95
CA GLN A 381 -9.27 20.67 -8.55
C GLN A 381 -10.42 20.12 -7.71
N ALA A 382 -10.23 18.96 -7.05
CA ALA A 382 -11.23 18.41 -6.12
C ALA A 382 -11.37 19.29 -4.87
N TYR A 383 -10.27 19.75 -4.28
CA TYR A 383 -10.30 20.71 -3.18
C TYR A 383 -10.94 22.02 -3.60
N LEU A 384 -10.57 22.57 -4.75
CA LEU A 384 -11.14 23.80 -5.25
C LEU A 384 -12.66 23.68 -5.42
N LYS A 385 -13.16 22.58 -5.98
CA LYS A 385 -14.60 22.31 -6.09
C LYS A 385 -15.30 22.29 -4.73
N ALA A 386 -14.71 21.63 -3.74
CA ALA A 386 -15.26 21.54 -2.39
C ALA A 386 -15.27 22.91 -1.70
N LEU A 387 -14.17 23.65 -1.77
CA LEU A 387 -14.02 24.99 -1.20
C LEU A 387 -15.01 25.99 -1.81
N LEU A 388 -15.20 25.94 -3.13
CA LEU A 388 -16.13 26.83 -3.82
C LEU A 388 -17.60 26.57 -3.45
N SER A 389 -17.92 25.32 -3.11
CA SER A 389 -19.25 24.89 -2.68
C SER A 389 -19.56 25.25 -1.22
N ASP A 390 -18.54 25.58 -0.41
CA ASP A 390 -18.73 25.99 0.98
C ASP A 390 -19.14 27.48 1.05
N SER A 391 -20.29 27.75 1.67
CA SER A 391 -20.81 29.11 1.85
C SER A 391 -19.96 29.94 2.80
N LYS A 392 -19.17 29.32 3.67
CA LYS A 392 -18.24 30.01 4.57
C LYS A 392 -16.97 30.44 3.87
N VAL A 393 -16.59 29.84 2.74
CA VAL A 393 -15.39 30.24 2.00
C VAL A 393 -15.72 31.44 1.12
N THR A 394 -15.07 32.58 1.41
CA THR A 394 -15.27 33.84 0.70
C THR A 394 -14.24 34.05 -0.40
N ALA A 395 -13.02 33.54 -0.22
CA ALA A 395 -11.95 33.65 -1.22
C ALA A 395 -11.00 32.44 -1.17
N VAL A 396 -10.49 32.06 -2.34
CA VAL A 396 -9.45 31.04 -2.52
C VAL A 396 -8.32 31.64 -3.37
N HIS A 397 -7.17 31.90 -2.75
CA HIS A 397 -5.96 32.36 -3.42
C HIS A 397 -5.15 31.15 -3.89
N CYS A 398 -5.22 30.86 -5.18
CA CYS A 398 -4.45 29.78 -5.81
C CYS A 398 -3.03 30.28 -6.08
N VAL A 399 -2.05 29.86 -5.28
CA VAL A 399 -0.65 30.32 -5.39
C VAL A 399 0.26 29.27 -6.04
N ALA A 400 1.40 29.72 -6.53
CA ALA A 400 2.35 28.91 -7.30
C ALA A 400 1.73 28.27 -8.56
N VAL A 401 0.84 29.00 -9.24
CA VAL A 401 0.21 28.51 -10.48
C VAL A 401 1.15 28.75 -11.66
N ARG A 402 1.68 27.67 -12.23
CA ARG A 402 2.54 27.72 -13.41
C ARG A 402 1.73 27.96 -14.68
N LEU A 403 1.47 29.24 -15.01
CA LEU A 403 0.70 29.67 -16.18
C LEU A 403 1.23 29.13 -17.52
N GLY A 404 2.55 28.92 -17.61
CA GLY A 404 3.19 28.38 -18.81
C GLY A 404 2.95 26.89 -19.06
N SER A 405 2.52 26.13 -18.05
CA SER A 405 2.42 24.68 -18.12
C SER A 405 1.21 24.21 -18.96
N ALA A 406 1.36 23.09 -19.68
CA ALA A 406 0.31 22.53 -20.52
C ALA A 406 -0.99 22.24 -19.76
N GLY A 407 -0.88 21.75 -18.51
CA GLY A 407 -2.03 21.48 -17.64
C GLY A 407 -2.80 22.75 -17.27
N THR A 408 -2.09 23.81 -16.86
CA THR A 408 -2.72 25.11 -16.53
C THR A 408 -3.35 25.76 -17.76
N LYS A 409 -2.65 25.77 -18.91
CA LYS A 409 -3.18 26.32 -20.16
C LYS A 409 -4.48 25.62 -20.57
N ARG A 410 -4.52 24.29 -20.50
CA ARG A 410 -5.71 23.49 -20.78
C ARG A 410 -6.88 23.84 -19.85
N LEU A 411 -6.61 24.02 -18.56
CA LEU A 411 -7.65 24.38 -17.59
C LEU A 411 -8.17 25.80 -17.82
N LEU A 412 -7.31 26.77 -18.12
CA LEU A 412 -7.73 28.15 -18.37
C LEU A 412 -8.48 28.32 -19.70
N SER A 413 -8.22 27.48 -20.70
CA SER A 413 -8.95 27.49 -21.97
C SER A 413 -10.38 26.95 -21.88
N GLN A 414 -10.73 26.26 -20.78
CA GLN A 414 -12.08 25.72 -20.59
C GLN A 414 -13.00 26.82 -20.02
N PRO A 415 -14.18 27.08 -20.63
CA PRO A 415 -15.11 28.08 -20.13
C PRO A 415 -15.60 27.79 -18.70
N ASP A 416 -15.85 26.52 -18.39
CA ASP A 416 -16.38 26.07 -17.10
C ASP A 416 -15.28 25.76 -16.06
N SER A 417 -14.06 26.27 -16.28
CA SER A 417 -12.95 26.05 -15.37
C SER A 417 -13.25 26.64 -13.99
N LEU A 418 -13.01 25.86 -12.94
CA LEU A 418 -13.12 26.34 -11.56
C LEU A 418 -12.18 27.53 -11.27
N LEU A 419 -11.12 27.68 -12.07
CA LEU A 419 -10.18 28.79 -11.98
C LEU A 419 -10.79 30.14 -12.39
N HIS A 420 -11.92 30.15 -13.11
CA HIS A 420 -12.66 31.36 -13.49
C HIS A 420 -13.72 31.76 -12.46
N HIS A 421 -13.89 30.98 -11.38
CA HIS A 421 -14.92 31.25 -10.38
C HIS A 421 -14.64 32.56 -9.64
N SER A 422 -15.68 33.34 -9.33
CA SER A 422 -15.59 34.67 -8.71
C SER A 422 -14.94 34.71 -7.32
N LYS A 423 -14.77 33.56 -6.67
CA LYS A 423 -14.10 33.40 -5.38
C LYS A 423 -12.60 33.07 -5.53
N VAL A 424 -12.12 32.84 -6.76
CA VAL A 424 -10.76 32.38 -7.03
C VAL A 424 -9.90 33.54 -7.51
N GLU A 425 -8.75 33.71 -6.86
CA GLU A 425 -7.70 34.62 -7.33
C GLU A 425 -6.44 33.81 -7.63
N ILE A 426 -5.90 33.94 -8.84
CA ILE A 426 -4.74 33.17 -9.31
C ILE A 426 -3.48 34.01 -9.13
N HIS A 427 -2.51 33.46 -8.42
CA HIS A 427 -1.18 34.02 -8.25
C HIS A 427 -0.16 33.14 -8.95
N ALA A 428 0.42 33.69 -10.03
CA ALA A 428 1.44 33.00 -10.80
C ALA A 428 2.71 32.82 -9.96
N GLY A 429 3.33 31.64 -10.06
CA GLY A 429 4.53 31.33 -9.29
C GLY A 429 5.01 29.90 -9.51
N ASP A 430 6.04 29.52 -8.77
CA ASP A 430 6.61 28.18 -8.78
C ASP A 430 7.04 27.78 -7.37
N LEU A 431 6.68 26.56 -6.96
CA LEU A 431 7.04 26.00 -5.66
C LEU A 431 8.55 25.80 -5.50
N ALA A 432 9.29 25.64 -6.59
CA ALA A 432 10.74 25.47 -6.53
C ALA A 432 11.50 26.79 -6.32
N GLU A 433 10.81 27.93 -6.36
CA GLU A 433 11.41 29.26 -6.29
C GLU A 433 11.23 29.90 -4.90
N PRO A 434 12.19 30.70 -4.43
CA PRO A 434 12.06 31.45 -3.17
C PRO A 434 10.79 32.29 -3.13
N ARG A 435 10.09 32.32 -1.98
CA ARG A 435 8.78 32.99 -1.80
C ARG A 435 7.75 32.64 -2.89
N LEU A 436 7.88 31.47 -3.51
CA LEU A 436 7.05 31.01 -4.62
C LEU A 436 7.07 31.93 -5.85
N LYS A 437 8.05 32.84 -5.94
CA LYS A 437 8.09 33.96 -6.91
C LYS A 437 6.95 34.98 -6.75
N LEU A 438 6.35 35.08 -5.57
CA LEU A 438 5.34 36.10 -5.26
C LEU A 438 5.99 37.44 -4.91
N ALA A 439 5.33 38.55 -5.25
CA ALA A 439 5.75 39.88 -4.84
C ALA A 439 5.47 40.10 -3.34
N GLU A 440 6.33 40.85 -2.66
CA GLU A 440 6.23 41.11 -1.21
C GLU A 440 4.88 41.72 -0.80
N GLU A 441 4.34 42.61 -1.64
CA GLU A 441 3.02 43.21 -1.46
C GLU A 441 1.89 42.17 -1.52
N THR A 442 2.02 41.21 -2.45
CA THR A 442 1.07 40.10 -2.59
C THR A 442 1.15 39.19 -1.38
N ILE A 443 2.35 38.84 -0.94
CA ILE A 443 2.59 38.01 0.25
C ILE A 443 1.94 38.66 1.48
N THR A 444 2.26 39.93 1.74
CA THR A 444 1.73 40.69 2.89
C THR A 444 0.20 40.73 2.85
N ARG A 445 -0.39 40.96 1.68
CA ARG A 445 -1.85 41.03 1.52
C ARG A 445 -2.51 39.67 1.76
N ILE A 446 -2.08 38.62 1.07
CA ILE A 446 -2.82 37.34 1.08
C ILE A 446 -2.52 36.51 2.32
N PHE A 447 -1.27 36.46 2.78
CA PHE A 447 -0.91 35.69 3.97
C PHE A 447 -1.28 36.40 5.27
N GLY A 448 -1.46 37.74 5.25
CA GLY A 448 -1.94 38.50 6.39
C GLY A 448 -3.44 38.35 6.67
N ILE A 449 -4.22 37.87 5.70
CA ILE A 449 -5.68 37.68 5.83
C ILE A 449 -6.12 36.22 5.68
N ALA A 450 -5.19 35.30 5.39
CA ALA A 450 -5.51 33.90 5.18
C ALA A 450 -5.80 33.20 6.50
N ASP A 451 -6.97 32.55 6.57
CA ASP A 451 -7.37 31.75 7.73
C ASP A 451 -6.78 30.33 7.68
N CYS A 452 -6.45 29.85 6.47
CA CYS A 452 -5.91 28.51 6.26
C CYS A 452 -5.08 28.42 4.98
N ILE A 453 -3.99 27.66 5.05
CA ILE A 453 -3.22 27.21 3.89
C ILE A 453 -3.49 25.72 3.67
N ILE A 454 -3.94 25.38 2.47
CA ILE A 454 -3.96 24.02 1.96
C ILE A 454 -2.78 23.87 1.00
N HIS A 455 -1.69 23.27 1.48
CA HIS A 455 -0.53 22.98 0.67
C HIS A 455 -0.69 21.59 0.01
N ASN A 456 -0.98 21.58 -1.29
CA ASN A 456 -1.26 20.37 -2.07
C ASN A 456 -0.43 20.28 -3.37
N GLY A 457 0.45 21.24 -3.62
CA GLY A 457 1.38 21.19 -4.75
C GLY A 457 2.67 20.46 -4.38
N ALA A 458 3.07 19.50 -5.21
CA ALA A 458 4.32 18.74 -5.05
C ALA A 458 4.88 18.31 -6.41
N ASP A 459 6.17 18.04 -6.46
CA ASP A 459 6.80 17.24 -7.52
C ASP A 459 6.78 15.77 -7.08
N THR A 460 5.93 14.99 -7.74
CA THR A 460 5.75 13.55 -7.46
C THR A 460 6.56 12.66 -8.41
N SER A 461 7.54 13.21 -9.13
CA SER A 461 8.35 12.43 -10.05
C SER A 461 9.26 11.46 -9.30
N HIS A 462 8.97 10.17 -9.43
CA HIS A 462 9.80 9.08 -8.90
C HIS A 462 11.16 8.94 -9.61
N MET A 463 11.36 9.68 -10.71
CA MET A 463 12.60 9.67 -11.51
C MET A 463 13.60 10.74 -11.07
N LYS A 464 13.20 11.65 -10.16
CA LYS A 464 14.04 12.76 -9.70
C LYS A 464 14.67 12.41 -8.35
N SER A 465 15.91 12.85 -8.15
CA SER A 465 16.61 12.67 -6.88
C SER A 465 15.94 13.48 -5.76
N CYS A 466 16.13 13.07 -4.50
CA CYS A 466 15.67 13.82 -3.32
C CYS A 466 16.11 15.29 -3.39
N THR A 467 17.37 15.54 -3.74
CA THR A 467 17.93 16.89 -3.95
C THR A 467 17.15 17.70 -4.99
N SER A 468 16.70 17.05 -6.07
CA SER A 468 15.97 17.72 -7.15
C SER A 468 14.53 18.08 -6.77
N ILE A 469 13.86 17.30 -5.92
CA ILE A 469 12.47 17.56 -5.50
C ILE A 469 12.38 18.34 -4.18
N ARG A 470 13.49 18.47 -3.45
CA ARG A 470 13.58 19.17 -2.15
C ARG A 470 13.00 20.58 -2.21
N LYS A 471 13.37 21.36 -3.22
CA LYS A 471 12.89 22.75 -3.38
C LYS A 471 11.37 22.82 -3.42
N THR A 472 10.77 21.97 -4.25
CA THR A 472 9.33 21.93 -4.48
C THR A 472 8.55 21.35 -3.31
N ASN A 473 9.07 20.32 -2.62
CA ASN A 473 8.29 19.54 -1.65
C ASN A 473 8.58 19.95 -0.20
N TYR A 474 9.82 20.33 0.12
CA TYR A 474 10.25 20.64 1.49
C TYR A 474 10.43 22.15 1.68
N GLU A 475 11.29 22.79 0.88
CA GLU A 475 11.62 24.21 1.05
C GLU A 475 10.39 25.09 0.80
N SER A 476 9.53 24.74 -0.16
CA SER A 476 8.27 25.44 -0.41
C SER A 476 7.34 25.45 0.81
N THR A 477 7.32 24.37 1.60
CA THR A 477 6.57 24.29 2.86
C THR A 477 7.15 25.25 3.89
N GLN A 478 8.48 25.31 4.00
CA GLN A 478 9.14 26.27 4.88
C GLN A 478 8.85 27.72 4.47
N GLU A 479 8.88 28.03 3.18
CA GLU A 479 8.56 29.36 2.65
C GLU A 479 7.10 29.74 2.94
N LEU A 480 6.15 28.82 2.78
CA LEU A 480 4.74 29.04 3.13
C LEU A 480 4.56 29.37 4.61
N ILE A 481 5.24 28.63 5.49
CA ILE A 481 5.20 28.87 6.93
C ILE A 481 5.81 30.24 7.26
N LYS A 482 6.97 30.59 6.70
CA LYS A 482 7.61 31.90 6.90
C LYS A 482 6.69 33.05 6.47
N MET A 483 6.03 32.91 5.33
CA MET A 483 5.09 33.93 4.82
C MET A 483 3.89 34.15 5.75
N CYS A 484 3.45 33.12 6.49
CA CYS A 484 2.42 33.26 7.52
C CYS A 484 2.90 33.95 8.80
N LEU A 485 4.14 33.70 9.22
CA LEU A 485 4.65 34.17 10.51
C LEU A 485 5.12 35.63 10.49
N GLY A 486 5.13 36.29 9.32
CA GLY A 486 5.51 37.69 9.13
C GLY A 486 7.01 37.96 9.29
N LYS A 487 7.42 39.23 9.16
CA LYS A 487 8.83 39.70 9.08
C LYS A 487 9.70 39.47 10.33
N ASN A 488 9.23 38.76 11.35
CA ASN A 488 10.02 38.45 12.54
C ASN A 488 10.80 37.11 12.42
N PHE A 489 11.08 36.69 11.17
CA PHE A 489 11.82 35.48 10.81
C PHE A 489 12.96 35.76 9.84
#